data_AF-A0A2V6Y4B7-F1
#
_entry.id   AF-A0A2V6Y4B7-F1
#
_cell.length_a   1.000
_cell.length_b   1.000
_cell.length_c   1.000
_cell.angle_alpha   90.00
_cell.angle_beta   90.00
_cell.angle_gamma   90.00
#
_symmetry.space_group_name_H-M   'P 1'
#
loop_
_entity.id
_entity.type
_entity.pdbx_description
1 polymer ?
#
loop_
_entity_poly.entity_id
_entity_poly.type
_entity_poly.pdbx_seq_one_letter_code
_entity_poly.pdbx_strand_id
1 'polypeptide(L)'
;MTSMARTRVVIVFALAVVSAFTLLSTNIIIAQEKQKISWSTKPENTQYAFQHGLEIPDTPGHILRMLEIRRTWPDGGAPTVEGQKVAEEIARGVTDLVAGNGFGRGYSVWRFENGDQSFGEWQNSVQTIMNPDRSRKTTFVGTYVTTGGTGKLKGLKGVGR
;
A
#
# COMPACT_ATOMS: atom_id res chain seq x y z
N MET A 1 41.78 55.17 24.00
CA MET A 1 40.35 55.10 23.55
C MET A 1 40.20 54.12 22.37
N THR A 2 40.56 52.84 22.53
CA THR A 2 40.64 51.86 21.40
C THR A 2 40.01 50.49 21.72
N SER A 3 39.44 50.31 22.91
CA SER A 3 38.88 49.03 23.38
C SER A 3 37.45 48.77 22.88
N MET A 4 36.58 49.78 22.88
CA MET A 4 35.15 49.60 22.55
C MET A 4 34.87 49.27 21.07
N ALA A 5 35.71 49.71 20.13
CA ALA A 5 35.50 49.47 18.70
C ALA A 5 35.77 48.00 18.30
N ARG A 6 36.77 47.36 18.92
CA ARG A 6 37.11 45.94 18.65
C ARG A 6 36.02 45.00 19.16
N THR A 7 35.45 45.26 20.33
CA THR A 7 34.39 44.44 20.92
C THR A 7 33.10 44.47 20.09
N ARG A 8 32.75 45.63 19.51
CA ARG A 8 31.56 45.76 18.65
C ARG A 8 31.69 45.02 17.33
N VAL A 9 32.87 45.01 16.71
CA VAL A 9 33.13 44.28 15.46
C VAL A 9 33.08 42.76 15.66
N VAL A 10 33.62 42.25 16.78
CA VAL A 10 33.55 40.82 17.12
C VAL A 10 32.11 40.36 17.40
N ILE A 11 31.31 41.18 18.09
CA ILE A 11 29.90 40.88 18.36
C ILE A 11 29.07 40.85 17.06
N VAL A 12 29.30 41.79 16.13
CA VAL A 12 28.61 41.83 14.84
C VAL A 12 28.99 40.63 13.96
N PHE A 13 30.27 40.24 13.95
CA PHE A 13 30.70 39.03 13.24
C PHE A 13 30.13 37.75 13.86
N ALA A 14 30.08 37.64 15.19
CA ALA A 14 29.50 36.49 15.87
C ALA A 14 27.99 36.37 15.59
N LEU A 15 27.25 37.48 15.58
CA LEU A 15 25.83 37.51 15.21
C LEU A 15 25.59 37.15 13.74
N ALA A 16 26.48 37.55 12.83
CA ALA A 16 26.41 37.21 11.41
C ALA A 16 26.67 35.71 11.13
N VAL A 17 27.60 35.09 11.87
CA VAL A 17 27.89 33.65 11.74
C VAL A 17 26.77 32.79 12.33
N VAL A 18 26.17 33.22 13.45
CA VAL A 18 25.02 32.53 14.05
C VAL A 18 23.78 32.62 13.16
N SER A 19 23.54 33.77 12.52
CA SER A 19 22.42 33.94 11.58
C SER A 19 22.62 33.18 10.25
N ALA A 20 23.86 33.07 9.76
CA ALA A 20 24.18 32.24 8.59
C ALA A 20 23.99 30.72 8.86
N PHE A 21 24.25 30.25 10.08
CA PHE A 21 24.03 28.84 10.46
C PHE A 21 22.54 28.49 10.62
N THR A 22 21.69 29.43 11.03
CA THR A 22 20.23 29.18 11.14
C THR A 22 19.50 29.10 9.80
N LEU A 23 20.11 29.61 8.71
CA LEU A 23 19.53 29.57 7.37
C LEU A 23 19.78 28.24 6.63
N LEU A 24 20.66 27.38 7.16
CA LEU A 24 21.03 26.08 6.56
C LEU A 24 20.28 24.89 7.15
N SER A 25 19.44 25.10 8.17
CA SER A 25 18.63 24.05 8.81
C SER A 25 17.17 24.12 8.38
N THR A 26 16.89 24.24 7.09
CA THR A 26 15.58 23.85 6.55
C THR A 26 15.52 22.32 6.56
N ASN A 27 15.08 21.76 7.68
CA ASN A 27 14.55 20.41 7.67
C ASN A 27 13.35 20.42 6.72
N ILE A 28 13.57 20.08 5.45
CA ILE A 28 12.49 19.77 4.52
C ILE A 28 11.89 18.48 5.06
N ILE A 29 10.91 18.62 5.96
CA ILE A 29 9.98 17.56 6.27
C ILE A 29 9.18 17.39 4.99
N ILE A 30 9.65 16.53 4.09
CA ILE A 30 8.81 16.03 3.00
C ILE A 30 7.74 15.21 3.70
N ALA A 31 6.60 15.84 3.98
CA ALA A 31 5.41 15.13 4.41
C ALA A 31 5.15 14.04 3.36
N GLN A 32 5.13 12.77 3.77
CA GLN A 32 4.75 11.68 2.87
C GLN A 32 3.34 11.95 2.38
N GLU A 33 3.21 12.19 1.08
CA GLU A 33 1.92 12.43 0.45
C GLU A 33 1.04 11.19 0.62
N LYS A 34 -0.07 11.35 1.35
CA LYS A 34 -1.07 10.29 1.51
C LYS A 34 -2.09 10.42 0.38
N GLN A 35 -2.00 9.54 -0.60
CA GLN A 35 -2.99 9.47 -1.67
C GLN A 35 -4.09 8.48 -1.30
N LYS A 36 -5.35 8.91 -1.45
CA LYS A 36 -6.50 8.02 -1.35
C LYS A 36 -6.74 7.39 -2.71
N ILE A 37 -6.55 6.08 -2.79
CA ILE A 37 -6.86 5.29 -3.98
C ILE A 37 -8.13 4.49 -3.67
N SER A 38 -9.11 4.53 -4.58
CA SER A 38 -10.36 3.79 -4.45
C SER A 38 -10.75 3.23 -5.80
N TRP A 39 -11.11 1.96 -5.83
CA TRP A 39 -11.57 1.27 -7.03
C TRP A 39 -12.61 0.21 -6.64
N SER A 40 -13.35 -0.26 -7.64
CA SER A 40 -14.31 -1.35 -7.47
C SER A 40 -14.08 -2.36 -8.57
N THR A 41 -14.14 -3.64 -8.20
CA THR A 41 -14.03 -4.74 -9.15
C THR A 41 -15.33 -5.51 -9.16
N LYS A 42 -15.94 -5.64 -10.34
CA LYS A 42 -17.13 -6.46 -10.50
C LYS A 42 -16.78 -7.95 -10.38
N PRO A 43 -17.68 -8.81 -9.86
CA PRO A 43 -17.41 -10.24 -9.70
C PRO A 43 -16.96 -10.93 -11.00
N GLU A 44 -17.56 -10.59 -12.14
CA GLU A 44 -17.23 -11.14 -13.46
C GLU A 44 -15.81 -10.81 -13.92
N ASN A 45 -15.19 -9.77 -13.37
CA ASN A 45 -13.83 -9.36 -13.66
C ASN A 45 -12.82 -9.88 -12.62
N THR A 46 -13.23 -10.81 -11.75
CA THR A 46 -12.36 -11.50 -10.79
C THR A 46 -12.36 -13.00 -11.10
N GLN A 47 -11.20 -13.53 -11.48
CA GLN A 47 -11.01 -14.95 -11.74
C GLN A 47 -10.12 -15.58 -10.68
N TYR A 48 -10.52 -16.74 -10.16
CA TYR A 48 -9.62 -17.62 -9.41
C TYR A 48 -8.88 -18.52 -10.41
N ALA A 49 -7.62 -18.18 -10.69
CA ALA A 49 -6.78 -18.96 -11.61
C ALA A 49 -6.25 -20.24 -10.96
N PHE A 50 -6.10 -20.23 -9.63
CA PHE A 50 -5.73 -21.40 -8.83
C PHE A 50 -6.38 -21.30 -7.46
N GLN A 51 -6.87 -22.42 -6.93
CA GLN A 51 -7.25 -22.57 -5.53
C GLN A 51 -6.98 -24.00 -5.07
N HIS A 52 -6.42 -24.13 -3.87
CA HIS A 52 -6.31 -25.40 -3.17
C HIS A 52 -6.59 -25.19 -1.69
N GLY A 53 -7.59 -25.90 -1.17
CA GLY A 53 -8.01 -25.84 0.23
C GLY A 53 -7.68 -27.13 0.96
N LEU A 54 -7.27 -26.99 2.21
CA LEU A 54 -7.05 -28.06 3.17
C LEU A 54 -7.99 -27.83 4.34
N GLU A 55 -8.85 -28.82 4.62
CA GLU A 55 -9.70 -28.78 5.80
C GLU A 55 -8.89 -29.12 7.04
N ILE A 56 -9.06 -28.32 8.08
CA ILE A 56 -8.41 -28.54 9.37
C ILE A 56 -9.46 -29.10 10.33
N PRO A 57 -9.25 -30.29 10.91
CA PRO A 57 -10.28 -31.00 11.68
C PRO A 57 -10.41 -30.51 13.13
N ASP A 58 -9.86 -29.35 13.47
CA ASP A 58 -9.92 -28.78 14.82
C ASP A 58 -11.24 -28.04 15.10
N THR A 59 -11.89 -27.46 14.07
CA THR A 59 -13.15 -26.73 14.19
C THR A 59 -13.94 -26.77 12.86
N PRO A 60 -15.28 -26.92 12.89
CA PRO A 60 -16.09 -26.95 11.68
C PRO A 60 -15.88 -25.75 10.76
N GLY A 61 -15.65 -26.03 9.48
CA GLY A 61 -15.47 -25.00 8.45
C GLY A 61 -14.14 -24.25 8.53
N HIS A 62 -13.13 -24.81 9.21
CA HIS A 62 -11.76 -24.33 9.17
C HIS A 62 -11.05 -24.83 7.91
N ILE A 63 -10.63 -23.89 7.05
CA ILE A 63 -9.96 -24.16 5.79
C ILE A 63 -8.71 -23.29 5.68
N LEU A 64 -7.56 -23.95 5.52
CA LEU A 64 -6.32 -23.32 5.05
C LEU A 64 -6.29 -23.41 3.53
N ARG A 65 -6.21 -22.27 2.83
CA ARG A 65 -6.32 -22.22 1.37
C ARG A 65 -5.18 -21.43 0.75
N MET A 66 -4.57 -21.99 -0.30
CA MET A 66 -3.70 -21.29 -1.23
C MET A 66 -4.49 -20.85 -2.47
N LEU A 67 -4.20 -19.67 -3.01
CA LEU A 67 -4.93 -19.10 -4.13
C LEU A 67 -4.07 -18.25 -5.07
N GLU A 68 -4.49 -18.19 -6.33
CA GLU A 68 -4.15 -17.14 -7.31
C GLU A 68 -5.46 -16.50 -7.79
N ILE A 69 -5.55 -15.18 -7.67
CA ILE A 69 -6.64 -14.36 -8.20
C ILE A 69 -6.07 -13.49 -9.32
N ARG A 70 -6.84 -13.34 -10.40
CA ARG A 70 -6.60 -12.35 -11.45
C ARG A 70 -7.77 -11.39 -11.53
N ARG A 71 -7.48 -10.09 -11.64
CA ARG A 71 -8.50 -9.06 -11.79
C ARG A 71 -8.18 -8.13 -12.95
N THR A 72 -9.23 -7.68 -13.63
CA THR A 72 -9.17 -6.67 -14.69
C THR A 72 -10.27 -5.63 -14.48
N TRP A 73 -10.18 -4.52 -15.22
CA TRP A 73 -11.13 -3.41 -15.12
C TRP A 73 -11.48 -2.83 -16.50
N PRO A 74 -12.18 -3.61 -17.36
CA PRO A 74 -12.52 -3.19 -18.72
C PRO A 74 -13.40 -1.93 -18.76
N ASP A 75 -14.25 -1.72 -17.75
CA ASP A 75 -15.19 -0.60 -17.68
C ASP A 75 -14.56 0.71 -17.15
N GLY A 76 -13.23 0.79 -17.09
CA GLY A 76 -12.51 2.00 -16.69
C GLY A 76 -12.41 2.24 -15.17
N GLY A 77 -12.95 1.37 -14.33
CA GLY A 77 -12.89 1.45 -12.86
C GLY A 77 -11.56 1.03 -12.23
N ALA A 78 -10.47 1.02 -13.00
CA ALA A 78 -9.15 0.60 -12.56
C ALA A 78 -8.54 1.60 -11.55
N PRO A 79 -7.71 1.13 -10.60
CA PRO A 79 -6.88 2.03 -9.82
C PRO A 79 -5.83 2.73 -10.69
N THR A 80 -5.47 3.94 -10.30
CA THR A 80 -4.39 4.74 -10.90
C THR A 80 -3.32 5.01 -9.86
N VAL A 81 -2.05 4.81 -10.23
CA VAL A 81 -0.88 5.06 -9.38
C VAL A 81 0.11 5.88 -10.19
N GLU A 82 0.57 7.02 -9.66
CA GLU A 82 1.50 7.92 -10.37
C GLU A 82 1.02 8.29 -11.80
N GLY A 83 -0.30 8.49 -11.95
CA GLY A 83 -0.92 8.78 -13.25
C GLY A 83 -0.95 7.60 -14.24
N GLN A 84 -0.49 6.41 -13.85
CA GLN A 84 -0.55 5.19 -14.66
C GLN A 84 -1.74 4.34 -14.23
N LYS A 85 -2.54 3.89 -15.19
CA LYS A 85 -3.71 3.05 -14.96
C LYS A 85 -3.33 1.57 -14.90
N VAL A 86 -3.87 0.84 -13.93
CA VAL A 86 -3.67 -0.60 -13.78
C VAL A 86 -4.54 -1.35 -14.79
N ALA A 87 -3.93 -2.23 -15.58
CA ALA A 87 -4.61 -3.09 -16.54
C ALA A 87 -5.04 -4.43 -15.92
N GLU A 88 -4.15 -5.03 -15.11
CA GLU A 88 -4.37 -6.35 -14.49
C GLU A 88 -3.73 -6.40 -13.09
N GLU A 89 -4.40 -7.07 -12.16
CA GLU A 89 -3.79 -7.55 -10.91
C GLU A 89 -3.67 -9.07 -10.95
N ILE A 90 -2.51 -9.58 -10.53
CA ILE A 90 -2.32 -10.99 -10.18
C ILE A 90 -1.94 -11.04 -8.70
N ALA A 91 -2.84 -11.58 -7.87
CA ALA A 91 -2.63 -11.74 -6.44
C ALA A 91 -2.47 -13.22 -6.09
N ARG A 92 -1.43 -13.57 -5.34
CA ARG A 92 -1.17 -14.92 -4.83
C ARG A 92 -1.04 -14.88 -3.33
N GLY A 93 -1.62 -15.85 -2.64
CA GLY A 93 -1.52 -15.87 -1.19
C GLY A 93 -2.11 -17.10 -0.54
N VAL A 94 -2.16 -17.02 0.78
CA VAL A 94 -2.76 -18.01 1.66
C VAL A 94 -3.81 -17.35 2.54
N THR A 95 -4.89 -18.07 2.82
CA THR A 95 -5.93 -17.66 3.78
C THR A 95 -6.17 -18.79 4.76
N ASP A 96 -6.27 -18.44 6.03
CA ASP A 96 -6.64 -19.32 7.14
C ASP A 96 -7.99 -18.80 7.66
N LEU A 97 -9.05 -19.57 7.40
CA LEU A 97 -10.43 -19.12 7.63
C LEU A 97 -11.24 -20.17 8.39
N VAL A 98 -11.89 -19.75 9.47
CA VAL A 98 -12.94 -20.50 10.17
C VAL A 98 -14.30 -19.93 9.80
N ALA A 99 -15.14 -20.74 9.15
CA ALA A 99 -16.48 -20.34 8.69
C ALA A 99 -16.47 -19.04 7.85
N GLY A 100 -15.40 -18.81 7.07
CA GLY A 100 -15.22 -17.63 6.22
C GLY A 100 -14.58 -16.42 6.92
N ASN A 101 -14.26 -16.50 8.21
CA ASN A 101 -13.61 -15.44 8.97
C ASN A 101 -12.16 -15.83 9.30
N GLY A 102 -11.24 -14.88 9.28
CA GLY A 102 -9.85 -15.17 9.65
C GLY A 102 -8.87 -14.22 9.00
N PHE A 103 -7.72 -14.75 8.58
CA PHE A 103 -6.60 -13.96 8.10
C PHE A 103 -6.10 -14.45 6.74
N GLY A 104 -5.63 -13.52 5.92
CA GLY A 104 -4.95 -13.79 4.68
C GLY A 104 -3.68 -12.98 4.56
N ARG A 105 -2.72 -13.53 3.81
CA ARG A 105 -1.52 -12.79 3.40
C ARG A 105 -1.02 -13.28 2.04
N GLY A 106 -0.27 -12.43 1.37
CA GLY A 106 0.33 -12.80 0.10
C GLY A 106 1.00 -11.64 -0.61
N TYR A 107 1.14 -11.80 -1.92
CA TYR A 107 1.76 -10.85 -2.81
C TYR A 107 0.79 -10.47 -3.92
N SER A 108 0.94 -9.27 -4.46
CA SER A 108 0.29 -8.88 -5.70
C SER A 108 1.29 -8.27 -6.68
N VAL A 109 0.98 -8.48 -7.96
CA VAL A 109 1.62 -7.81 -9.09
C VAL A 109 0.54 -7.01 -9.79
N TRP A 110 0.70 -5.70 -9.87
CA TRP A 110 -0.11 -4.87 -10.73
C TRP A 110 0.64 -4.61 -12.02
N ARG A 111 0.00 -4.91 -13.15
CA ARG A 111 0.50 -4.59 -14.49
C ARG A 111 -0.23 -3.37 -15.00
N PHE A 112 0.51 -2.39 -15.47
CA PHE A 112 -0.01 -1.12 -15.95
C PHE A 112 -0.21 -1.16 -17.47
N GLU A 113 -1.06 -0.28 -17.99
CA GLU A 113 -1.34 -0.21 -19.44
C GLU A 113 -0.09 0.04 -20.29
N ASN A 114 0.93 0.69 -19.74
CA ASN A 114 2.21 0.93 -20.38
C ASN A 114 3.18 -0.27 -20.32
N GLY A 115 2.77 -1.39 -19.72
CA GLY A 115 3.59 -2.60 -19.53
C GLY A 115 4.46 -2.62 -18.28
N ASP A 116 4.55 -1.51 -17.53
CA ASP A 116 5.26 -1.47 -16.26
C ASP A 116 4.54 -2.32 -15.20
N GLN A 117 5.27 -2.67 -14.15
CA GLN A 117 4.77 -3.47 -13.04
C GLN A 117 5.05 -2.81 -11.71
N SER A 118 4.15 -3.00 -10.75
CA SER A 118 4.45 -2.80 -9.33
C SER A 118 4.25 -4.10 -8.57
N PHE A 119 5.00 -4.24 -7.48
CA PHE A 119 5.01 -5.41 -6.64
C PHE A 119 4.67 -5.01 -5.22
N GLY A 120 3.95 -5.87 -4.51
CA GLY A 120 3.79 -5.67 -3.09
C GLY A 120 3.23 -6.85 -2.34
N GLU A 121 3.19 -6.63 -1.04
CA GLU A 121 2.77 -7.59 -0.02
C GLU A 121 1.47 -7.11 0.58
N TRP A 122 0.53 -8.01 0.78
CA TRP A 122 -0.72 -7.71 1.48
C TRP A 122 -0.93 -8.67 2.63
N GLN A 123 -1.62 -8.15 3.63
CA GLN A 123 -2.20 -8.94 4.71
C GLN A 123 -3.58 -8.39 5.03
N ASN A 124 -4.55 -9.24 5.33
CA ASN A 124 -5.90 -8.82 5.61
C ASN A 124 -6.61 -9.72 6.61
N SER A 125 -7.52 -9.13 7.36
CA SER A 125 -8.56 -9.85 8.08
C SER A 125 -9.79 -9.98 7.20
N VAL A 126 -10.40 -11.16 7.21
CA VAL A 126 -11.64 -11.47 6.50
C VAL A 126 -12.76 -11.60 7.53
N GLN A 127 -13.86 -10.89 7.30
CA GLN A 127 -15.07 -11.00 8.10
C GLN A 127 -16.26 -11.29 7.19
N THR A 128 -16.96 -12.39 7.42
CA THR A 128 -18.18 -12.76 6.72
C THR A 128 -19.36 -12.74 7.68
N ILE A 129 -20.33 -11.89 7.38
CA ILE A 129 -21.59 -11.76 8.12
C ILE A 129 -22.71 -12.35 7.26
N MET A 130 -23.58 -13.15 7.89
CA MET A 130 -24.84 -13.58 7.30
C MET A 130 -25.89 -12.51 7.58
N ASN A 131 -26.47 -11.94 6.55
CA ASN A 131 -27.57 -10.99 6.67
C ASN A 131 -28.89 -11.75 7.00
N PRO A 132 -29.93 -11.05 7.50
CA PRO A 132 -31.22 -11.68 7.81
C PRO A 132 -31.88 -12.39 6.62
N ASP A 133 -31.63 -11.91 5.41
CA ASP A 133 -32.10 -12.49 4.14
C ASP A 133 -31.28 -13.72 3.67
N ARG A 134 -30.35 -14.20 4.50
CA ARG A 134 -29.39 -15.28 4.21
C ARG A 134 -28.36 -14.95 3.12
N SER A 135 -28.26 -13.70 2.69
CA SER A 135 -27.13 -13.26 1.88
C SER A 135 -25.86 -13.15 2.74
N ARG A 136 -24.70 -13.39 2.14
CA ARG A 136 -23.40 -13.26 2.81
C ARG A 136 -22.73 -11.96 2.40
N LYS A 137 -22.31 -11.16 3.36
CA LYS A 137 -21.44 -10.01 3.15
C LYS A 137 -20.05 -10.32 3.68
N THR A 138 -19.07 -10.39 2.79
CA THR A 138 -17.65 -10.55 3.17
C THR A 138 -16.94 -9.21 3.05
N THR A 139 -16.22 -8.82 4.10
CA THR A 139 -15.40 -7.61 4.16
C THR A 139 -13.96 -8.00 4.40
N PHE A 140 -13.05 -7.31 3.71
CA PHE A 140 -11.61 -7.46 3.84
C PHE A 140 -11.04 -6.15 4.33
N VAL A 141 -10.31 -6.18 5.44
CA VAL A 141 -9.57 -5.01 5.95
C VAL A 141 -8.13 -5.42 6.09
N GLY A 142 -7.21 -4.67 5.48
CA GLY A 142 -5.84 -5.10 5.39
C GLY A 142 -4.86 -3.96 5.26
N THR A 143 -3.59 -4.33 5.14
CA THR A 143 -2.52 -3.41 4.79
C THR A 143 -1.82 -3.91 3.54
N TYR A 144 -1.25 -2.98 2.79
CA TYR A 144 -0.44 -3.27 1.62
C TYR A 144 0.92 -2.58 1.76
N VAL A 145 1.98 -3.23 1.30
CA VAL A 145 3.32 -2.66 1.22
C VAL A 145 3.80 -2.79 -0.22
N THR A 146 4.02 -1.67 -0.90
CA THR A 146 4.64 -1.66 -2.23
C THR A 146 6.13 -1.90 -2.07
N THR A 147 6.61 -3.02 -2.58
CA THR A 147 8.00 -3.46 -2.43
C THR A 147 8.87 -3.09 -3.63
N GLY A 148 8.28 -2.68 -4.75
CA GLY A 148 9.04 -2.17 -5.89
C GLY A 148 8.20 -1.98 -7.15
N GLY A 149 8.90 -1.67 -8.25
CA GLY A 149 8.31 -1.59 -9.58
C GLY A 149 9.36 -1.59 -10.69
N THR A 150 8.89 -1.63 -11.93
CA THR A 150 9.70 -1.62 -13.15
C THR A 150 9.48 -0.33 -13.95
N GLY A 151 10.35 -0.06 -14.91
CA GLY A 151 10.23 1.09 -15.82
C GLY A 151 10.07 2.41 -15.08
N LYS A 152 8.97 3.13 -15.33
CA LYS A 152 8.69 4.43 -14.68
C LYS A 152 8.40 4.29 -13.18
N LEU A 153 8.05 3.09 -12.71
CA LEU A 153 7.77 2.77 -11.31
C LEU A 153 9.00 2.22 -10.58
N LYS A 154 10.19 2.30 -11.19
CA LYS A 154 11.42 1.86 -10.53
C LYS A 154 11.66 2.68 -9.26
N GLY A 155 11.85 1.98 -8.14
CA GLY A 155 12.04 2.60 -6.83
C GLY A 155 10.73 2.96 -6.11
N LEU A 156 9.57 2.63 -6.69
CA LEU A 156 8.27 2.81 -6.03
C LEU A 156 8.24 2.04 -4.70
N LYS A 157 7.91 2.76 -3.62
CA LYS A 157 7.73 2.24 -2.27
C LYS A 157 6.53 2.92 -1.65
N GLY A 158 5.80 2.20 -0.82
CA GLY A 158 4.62 2.75 -0.18
C GLY A 158 4.00 1.78 0.81
N VAL A 159 3.14 2.32 1.66
CA VAL A 159 2.32 1.56 2.59
C VAL A 159 0.87 2.03 2.47
N GLY A 160 -0.06 1.09 2.52
CA GLY A 160 -1.49 1.33 2.43
C GLY A 160 -2.24 0.60 3.54
N ARG A 161 -3.43 1.11 3.86
CA ARG A 161 -4.40 0.52 4.79
C ARG A 161 -5.80 0.78 4.26
#